data_AF-A0A9D6HD17-F1
#
_entry.id   AF-A0A9D6HD17-F1
#
_cell.length_a   1.000
_cell.length_b   1.000
_cell.length_c   1.000
_cell.angle_alpha   90.00
_cell.angle_beta   90.00
_cell.angle_gamma   90.00
#
_symmetry.space_group_name_H-M   'P 1'
#
loop_
_entity.id
_entity.type
_entity.pdbx_description
1 polymer ?
#
loop_
_entity_poly.entity_id
_entity_poly.type
_entity_poly.pdbx_seq_one_letter_code
_entity_poly.pdbx_strand_id
1 'polypeptide(L)'
;MTNTKNLFSACLAAALSAGCATTDKVAVNTPKERLAEARQTVKEFGIWTLKDCQLHAKRADIEIFTDGRMTGNTLFFRMVAHEPLLTAPKLSLWGVGGFNLDLDGRDNTWSFKFPFGPADAAKMISDDVFVVVGYQIAESIRPLNAVFSARELPAALEYLSANCLDNSDS
;
A
#
# COMPACT_ATOMS: atom_id res chain seq x y z
N MET A 1 -37.09 -19.17 52.81
CA MET A 1 -36.92 -20.01 54.00
C MET A 1 -36.64 -21.43 53.56
N THR A 2 -35.56 -22.03 54.10
CA THR A 2 -35.30 -23.49 54.24
C THR A 2 -35.28 -24.37 52.98
N ASN A 3 -34.57 -25.48 52.92
CA ASN A 3 -33.32 -25.96 53.49
C ASN A 3 -33.08 -27.28 52.74
N THR A 4 -31.83 -27.56 52.44
CA THR A 4 -31.28 -28.76 51.83
C THR A 4 -31.67 -30.04 52.58
N LYS A 5 -31.80 -31.17 51.87
CA LYS A 5 -31.37 -32.55 52.22
C LYS A 5 -31.90 -33.52 51.15
N ASN A 6 -31.07 -33.94 50.20
CA ASN A 6 -30.21 -35.14 50.23
C ASN A 6 -30.93 -36.42 50.65
N LEU A 7 -31.12 -37.32 49.68
CA LEU A 7 -31.06 -38.76 49.90
C LEU A 7 -30.27 -39.40 48.75
N PHE A 8 -29.17 -40.02 49.15
CA PHE A 8 -28.23 -40.80 48.38
C PHE A 8 -28.91 -42.02 47.74
N SER A 9 -28.55 -42.34 46.50
CA SER A 9 -28.61 -43.73 46.04
C SER A 9 -27.41 -44.06 45.17
N ALA A 10 -26.57 -44.92 45.75
CA ALA A 10 -25.69 -45.92 45.15
C ALA A 10 -24.88 -45.55 43.90
N CYS A 11 -23.60 -45.29 44.17
CA CYS A 11 -22.49 -45.49 43.26
C CYS A 11 -22.31 -47.00 43.00
N LEU A 12 -22.39 -47.46 41.75
CA LEU A 12 -21.54 -48.55 41.24
C LEU A 12 -21.70 -48.69 39.71
N ALA A 13 -20.73 -48.17 38.96
CA ALA A 13 -20.23 -48.77 37.73
C ALA A 13 -19.02 -47.97 37.27
N ALA A 14 -17.84 -48.42 37.70
CA ALA A 14 -16.59 -48.02 37.09
C ALA A 14 -16.53 -48.63 35.68
N ALA A 15 -16.51 -47.77 34.67
CA ALA A 15 -15.95 -48.09 33.36
C ALA A 15 -15.01 -46.95 32.99
N LEU A 16 -13.71 -47.21 33.20
CA LEU A 16 -12.62 -46.37 32.75
C LEU A 16 -12.63 -46.30 31.22
N SER A 17 -12.76 -45.10 30.67
CA SER A 17 -12.03 -44.69 29.46
C SER A 17 -12.37 -43.24 29.14
N ALA A 18 -11.36 -42.38 29.23
CA ALA A 18 -11.11 -41.20 28.39
C ALA A 18 -12.37 -40.51 27.80
N GLY A 19 -12.77 -39.31 28.24
CA GLY A 19 -11.89 -38.14 28.23
C GLY A 19 -11.44 -37.83 26.80
N CYS A 20 -12.24 -37.07 26.04
CA CYS A 20 -11.77 -35.84 25.39
C CYS A 20 -12.91 -35.18 24.61
N ALA A 21 -13.22 -33.96 25.04
CA ALA A 21 -13.90 -32.96 24.25
C ALA A 21 -13.29 -32.89 22.85
N THR A 22 -14.14 -32.87 21.83
CA THR A 22 -13.79 -32.39 20.50
C THR A 22 -13.46 -30.91 20.60
N THR A 23 -12.20 -30.62 20.88
CA THR A 23 -11.63 -29.30 20.67
C THR A 23 -11.55 -29.10 19.17
N ASP A 24 -12.41 -28.22 18.64
CA ASP A 24 -12.18 -27.62 17.34
C ASP A 24 -10.76 -27.07 17.34
N LYS A 25 -9.89 -27.71 16.57
CA LYS A 25 -8.56 -27.18 16.31
C LYS A 25 -8.77 -25.92 15.46
N VAL A 26 -8.92 -24.79 16.13
CA VAL A 26 -8.62 -23.48 15.54
C VAL A 26 -7.20 -23.62 14.99
N ALA A 27 -7.08 -23.66 13.66
CA ALA A 27 -5.80 -23.68 13.00
C ALA A 27 -5.05 -22.40 13.42
N VAL A 28 -4.11 -22.55 14.35
CA VAL A 28 -3.19 -21.49 14.72
C VAL A 28 -2.22 -21.37 13.56
N ASN A 29 -2.58 -20.56 12.56
CA ASN A 29 -1.71 -20.22 11.44
C ASN A 29 -0.40 -19.68 12.03
N THR A 30 0.68 -20.42 11.82
CA THR A 30 2.00 -20.02 12.30
C THR A 30 2.41 -18.71 11.62
N PRO A 31 3.22 -17.85 12.26
CA PRO A 31 3.68 -16.60 11.63
C PRO A 31 4.34 -16.81 10.26
N LYS A 32 4.95 -17.99 10.02
CA LYS A 32 5.51 -18.38 8.73
C LYS A 32 4.45 -18.65 7.64
N GLU A 33 3.29 -19.18 8.01
CA GLU A 33 2.18 -19.42 7.07
C GLU A 33 1.47 -18.11 6.71
N ARG A 34 1.32 -17.18 7.67
CA ARG A 34 0.89 -15.79 7.38
C ARG A 34 1.85 -15.07 6.43
N LEU A 35 3.16 -15.29 6.58
CA LEU A 35 4.18 -14.78 5.64
C LEU A 35 4.13 -15.46 4.26
N ALA A 36 3.64 -16.70 4.18
CA ALA A 36 3.54 -17.46 2.94
C ALA A 36 2.25 -17.16 2.16
N GLU A 37 1.15 -16.78 2.84
CA GLU A 37 -0.05 -16.21 2.21
C GLU A 37 0.12 -14.73 1.81
N ALA A 38 1.01 -13.99 2.48
CA ALA A 38 1.46 -12.67 2.04
C ALA A 38 2.35 -12.71 0.77
N ARG A 39 2.57 -13.89 0.17
CA ARG A 39 3.29 -14.03 -1.10
C ARG A 39 2.44 -13.50 -2.25
N GLN A 40 2.89 -12.35 -2.77
CA GLN A 40 2.61 -11.83 -4.11
C GLN A 40 1.15 -11.51 -4.43
N THR A 41 0.47 -10.78 -3.56
CA THR A 41 -0.81 -10.15 -3.93
C THR A 41 -0.51 -8.99 -4.88
N VAL A 42 -0.49 -9.29 -6.19
CA VAL A 42 -0.56 -8.24 -7.21
C VAL A 42 -1.97 -7.68 -7.19
N LYS A 43 -2.11 -6.38 -6.95
CA LYS A 43 -3.41 -5.70 -6.95
C LYS A 43 -3.35 -4.47 -7.84
N GLU A 44 -4.36 -4.30 -8.68
CA GLU A 44 -4.43 -3.20 -9.64
C GLU A 44 -5.44 -2.13 -9.19
N PHE A 45 -5.08 -0.88 -9.45
CA PHE A 45 -5.84 0.34 -9.13
C PHE A 45 -5.72 1.28 -10.34
N GLY A 46 -6.51 1.01 -11.39
CA GLY A 46 -6.43 1.74 -12.65
C GLY A 46 -5.05 1.57 -13.28
N ILE A 47 -4.25 2.64 -13.27
CA ILE A 47 -2.89 2.64 -13.84
C ILE A 47 -1.82 2.20 -12.85
N TRP A 48 -2.17 2.13 -11.56
CA TRP A 48 -1.28 1.82 -10.47
C TRP A 48 -1.39 0.34 -10.15
N THR A 49 -0.25 -0.31 -10.02
CA THR A 49 -0.16 -1.71 -9.61
C THR A 49 0.51 -1.75 -8.25
N LEU A 50 0.03 -2.56 -7.33
CA LEU A 50 0.70 -2.88 -6.08
C LEU A 50 1.29 -4.28 -6.22
N LYS A 51 2.59 -4.43 -6.01
CA LYS A 51 3.28 -5.72 -5.99
C LYS A 51 4.42 -5.64 -5.00
N ASP A 52 4.58 -6.68 -4.18
CA ASP A 52 5.65 -6.77 -3.17
C ASP A 52 5.71 -5.51 -2.27
N CYS A 53 4.53 -5.01 -1.86
CA CYS A 53 4.37 -3.80 -1.05
C CYS A 53 4.99 -2.52 -1.64
N GLN A 54 5.10 -2.47 -2.95
CA GLN A 54 5.48 -1.30 -3.72
C GLN A 54 4.35 -0.97 -4.69
N LEU A 55 3.89 0.28 -4.66
CA LEU A 55 2.93 0.79 -5.63
C LEU A 55 3.72 1.39 -6.78
N HIS A 56 3.45 0.96 -8.01
CA HIS A 56 4.17 1.34 -9.23
C HIS A 56 3.20 1.72 -10.35
N ALA A 57 3.61 2.66 -11.19
CA ALA A 57 2.97 2.97 -12.46
C ALA A 57 4.04 3.36 -13.49
N LYS A 58 3.85 2.94 -14.75
CA LYS A 58 4.72 3.29 -15.87
C LYS A 58 3.94 4.00 -16.98
N ARG A 59 4.49 5.10 -17.49
CA ARG A 59 3.94 5.88 -18.61
C ARG A 59 5.08 6.44 -19.46
N ALA A 60 5.03 6.17 -20.77
CA ALA A 60 6.13 6.48 -21.69
C ALA A 60 7.46 5.97 -21.10
N ASP A 61 8.47 6.83 -21.06
CA ASP A 61 9.82 6.52 -20.57
C ASP A 61 9.97 6.69 -19.05
N ILE A 62 8.88 6.96 -18.33
CA ILE A 62 8.91 7.25 -16.89
C ILE A 62 8.18 6.16 -16.10
N GLU A 63 8.83 5.70 -15.03
CA GLU A 63 8.26 4.83 -14.01
C GLU A 63 8.25 5.57 -12.67
N ILE A 64 7.14 5.50 -11.95
CA ILE A 64 6.98 6.05 -10.60
C ILE A 64 6.61 4.91 -9.67
N PHE A 65 7.30 4.81 -8.54
CA PHE A 65 6.99 3.81 -7.52
C PHE A 65 7.26 4.28 -6.10
N THR A 66 6.58 3.69 -5.11
CA THR A 66 6.80 4.00 -3.70
C THR A 66 8.09 3.35 -3.20
N ASP A 67 8.89 4.05 -2.41
CA ASP A 67 10.15 3.49 -1.88
C ASP A 67 9.99 2.71 -0.56
N GLY A 68 8.74 2.59 -0.08
CA GLY A 68 8.38 1.89 1.15
C GLY A 68 8.47 2.74 2.42
N ARG A 69 8.90 4.00 2.33
CA ARG A 69 8.95 4.91 3.50
C ARG A 69 7.69 5.76 3.59
N MET A 70 7.22 5.92 4.82
CA MET A 70 6.16 6.85 5.19
C MET A 70 6.58 7.59 6.46
N THR A 71 6.26 8.88 6.56
CA THR A 71 6.50 9.69 7.75
C THR A 71 5.31 10.60 7.98
N GLY A 72 4.50 10.28 9.00
CA GLY A 72 3.19 10.90 9.18
C GLY A 72 2.33 10.74 7.91
N ASN A 73 1.79 11.85 7.41
CA ASN A 73 0.96 11.91 6.19
C ASN A 73 1.79 12.16 4.93
N THR A 74 3.04 11.68 4.86
CA THR A 74 3.90 11.86 3.67
C THR A 74 4.47 10.53 3.26
N LEU A 75 4.22 10.17 1.99
CA LEU A 75 4.76 8.97 1.38
C LEU A 75 5.92 9.33 0.45
N PHE A 76 6.94 8.48 0.43
CA PHE A 76 8.13 8.71 -0.38
C PHE A 76 8.05 7.88 -1.66
N PHE A 77 8.27 8.56 -2.77
CA PHE A 77 8.28 7.98 -4.09
C PHE A 77 9.66 8.09 -4.72
N ARG A 78 9.92 7.18 -5.65
CA ARG A 78 11.00 7.22 -6.61
C ARG A 78 10.41 7.29 -8.01
N MET A 79 11.11 8.01 -8.85
CA MET A 79 10.87 8.14 -10.28
C MET A 79 12.12 7.70 -11.01
N VAL A 80 11.95 6.88 -12.03
CA VAL A 80 13.03 6.42 -12.91
C VAL A 80 12.70 6.80 -14.34
N ALA A 81 13.66 7.41 -15.04
CA ALA A 81 13.61 7.56 -16.48
C ALA A 81 14.35 6.39 -17.13
N HIS A 82 13.70 5.70 -18.06
CA HIS A 82 14.32 4.60 -18.81
C HIS A 82 15.24 5.10 -19.92
N GLU A 83 15.09 6.37 -20.31
CA GLU A 83 15.94 7.06 -21.26
C GLU A 83 16.79 8.13 -20.56
N PRO A 84 18.05 8.38 -21.00
CA PRO A 84 18.86 9.47 -20.49
C PRO A 84 18.19 10.84 -20.69
N LEU A 85 18.02 11.58 -19.59
CA LEU A 85 17.44 12.91 -19.64
C LEU A 85 18.49 13.99 -19.90
N LEU A 86 18.18 14.94 -20.77
CA LEU A 86 19.03 16.10 -21.04
C LEU A 86 19.04 17.11 -19.89
N THR A 87 17.93 17.18 -19.16
CA THR A 87 17.71 18.12 -18.06
C THR A 87 16.99 17.42 -16.92
N ALA A 88 17.12 17.95 -15.71
CA ALA A 88 16.29 17.50 -14.59
C ALA A 88 14.79 17.59 -14.96
N PRO A 89 14.02 16.53 -14.70
CA PRO A 89 12.59 16.51 -14.98
C PRO A 89 11.85 17.45 -14.03
N LYS A 90 10.61 17.79 -14.38
CA LYS A 90 9.70 18.57 -13.53
C LYS A 90 8.49 17.74 -13.20
N LEU A 91 8.20 17.59 -11.91
CA LEU A 91 7.04 16.88 -11.40
C LEU A 91 6.00 17.90 -10.93
N SER A 92 4.74 17.72 -11.35
CA SER A 92 3.64 18.60 -10.94
C SER A 92 2.36 17.80 -10.70
N LEU A 93 1.50 18.33 -9.83
CA LEU A 93 0.18 17.79 -9.56
C LEU A 93 -0.87 18.75 -10.15
N TRP A 94 -1.43 18.36 -11.29
CA TRP A 94 -2.45 19.12 -12.01
C TRP A 94 -3.84 18.83 -11.44
N GLY A 95 -4.79 19.76 -11.55
CA GLY A 95 -6.18 19.59 -11.07
C GLY A 95 -6.45 19.99 -9.62
N VAL A 96 -5.42 20.18 -8.78
CA VAL A 96 -5.59 20.53 -7.34
C VAL A 96 -4.86 21.82 -6.93
N GLY A 97 -4.74 22.76 -7.88
CA GLY A 97 -4.01 24.03 -7.69
C GLY A 97 -2.65 24.08 -8.37
N GLY A 98 -2.23 23.01 -9.07
CA GLY A 98 -1.11 23.07 -10.02
C GLY A 98 0.24 23.39 -9.39
N PHE A 99 0.62 22.67 -8.33
CA PHE A 99 1.91 22.88 -7.68
C PHE A 99 2.98 21.90 -8.19
N ASN A 100 4.23 22.37 -8.17
CA ASN A 100 5.38 21.55 -8.47
C ASN A 100 5.81 20.78 -7.23
N LEU A 101 6.24 19.53 -7.42
CA LEU A 101 6.84 18.71 -6.40
C LEU A 101 8.36 18.76 -6.56
N ASP A 102 9.06 19.01 -5.47
CA ASP A 102 10.52 19.00 -5.47
C ASP A 102 11.02 17.58 -5.73
N LEU A 103 11.95 17.48 -6.69
CA LEU A 103 12.66 16.26 -7.01
C LEU A 103 14.08 16.35 -6.47
N ASP A 104 14.52 15.32 -5.74
CA ASP A 104 15.90 15.15 -5.30
C ASP A 104 16.50 13.91 -5.95
N GLY A 105 17.58 14.07 -6.70
CA GLY A 105 18.22 12.97 -7.41
C GLY A 105 19.08 13.41 -8.57
N ARG A 106 19.60 12.43 -9.29
CA ARG A 106 20.55 12.63 -10.39
C ARG A 106 20.40 11.55 -11.45
N ASP A 107 21.00 11.82 -12.60
CA ASP A 107 21.07 10.91 -13.74
C ASP A 107 19.67 10.51 -14.23
N ASN A 108 19.22 9.31 -13.89
CA ASN A 108 17.95 8.73 -14.31
C ASN A 108 17.03 8.37 -13.12
N THR A 109 17.37 8.78 -11.89
CA THR A 109 16.59 8.43 -10.71
C THR A 109 16.42 9.63 -9.78
N TRP A 110 15.17 9.90 -9.44
CA TRP A 110 14.78 11.00 -8.55
C TRP A 110 13.83 10.50 -7.48
N SER A 111 13.88 11.11 -6.32
CA SER A 111 12.96 10.87 -5.21
C SER A 111 12.11 12.11 -4.99
N PHE A 112 10.88 11.91 -4.56
CA PHE A 112 10.00 13.00 -4.19
C PHE A 112 9.09 12.60 -3.04
N LYS A 113 8.58 13.62 -2.35
CA LYS A 113 7.64 13.46 -1.26
C LYS A 113 6.25 13.75 -1.77
N PHE A 114 5.31 12.86 -1.45
CA PHE A 114 3.92 13.03 -1.82
C PHE A 114 3.09 13.19 -0.55
N PRO A 115 2.43 14.34 -0.34
CA PRO A 115 1.52 14.51 0.78
C PRO A 115 0.31 13.60 0.59
N PHE A 116 0.00 12.82 1.62
CA PHE A 116 -1.10 11.88 1.67
C PHE A 116 -1.84 12.02 3.01
N GLY A 117 -2.74 13.00 3.07
CA GLY A 117 -3.73 13.14 4.14
C GLY A 117 -5.16 13.10 3.59
N PRO A 118 -6.18 13.02 4.47
CA PRO A 118 -7.59 12.95 4.05
C PRO A 118 -8.02 14.10 3.12
N ALA A 119 -7.52 15.32 3.37
CA ALA A 119 -7.82 16.48 2.54
C ALA A 119 -7.17 16.41 1.14
N ASP A 120 -5.96 15.85 1.04
CA ASP A 120 -5.27 15.67 -0.25
C ASP A 120 -5.90 14.52 -1.04
N ALA A 121 -6.25 13.42 -0.36
CA ALA A 121 -7.02 12.30 -0.91
C ALA A 121 -8.35 12.78 -1.50
N ALA A 122 -9.11 13.59 -0.76
CA ALA A 122 -10.39 14.11 -1.23
C ALA A 122 -10.27 14.94 -2.52
N LYS A 123 -9.18 15.71 -2.67
CA LYS A 123 -8.92 16.49 -3.89
C LYS A 123 -8.57 15.60 -5.09
N MET A 124 -7.85 14.49 -4.86
CA MET A 124 -7.40 13.56 -5.90
C MET A 124 -8.48 12.64 -6.46
N ILE A 125 -9.60 12.45 -5.77
CA ILE A 125 -10.71 11.59 -6.23
C ILE A 125 -11.46 12.18 -7.45
N SER A 126 -11.24 13.46 -7.76
CA SER A 126 -11.73 14.07 -9.00
C SER A 126 -11.05 13.47 -10.23
N ASP A 127 -11.82 13.24 -11.30
CA ASP A 127 -11.34 12.73 -12.60
C ASP A 127 -10.31 13.67 -13.29
N ASP A 128 -10.10 14.87 -12.76
CA ASP A 128 -9.26 15.91 -13.36
C ASP A 128 -7.87 16.05 -12.71
N VAL A 129 -7.46 15.09 -11.86
CA VAL A 129 -6.18 15.16 -11.14
C VAL A 129 -5.14 14.23 -11.75
N PHE A 130 -3.98 14.81 -12.08
CA PHE A 130 -2.89 14.10 -12.74
C PHE A 130 -1.54 14.43 -12.11
N VAL A 131 -0.72 13.40 -11.92
CA VAL A 131 0.73 13.58 -11.74
C VAL A 131 1.35 13.70 -13.13
N VAL A 132 1.99 14.83 -13.41
CA VAL A 132 2.60 15.11 -14.72
C VAL A 132 4.10 15.26 -14.54
N VAL A 133 4.85 14.46 -15.30
CA VAL A 133 6.30 14.55 -15.41
C VAL A 133 6.66 15.16 -16.75
N GLY A 134 7.18 16.38 -16.73
CA GLY A 134 7.77 17.02 -17.91
C GLY A 134 9.26 16.70 -18.00
N TYR A 135 9.72 16.20 -19.15
CA TYR A 135 11.10 15.77 -19.36
C TYR A 135 11.57 15.97 -20.81
N GLN A 136 12.87 15.82 -21.05
CA GLN A 136 13.44 15.89 -22.40
C GLN A 136 14.55 14.84 -22.55
N ILE A 137 14.46 14.06 -23.62
CA ILE A 137 15.45 13.04 -24.02
C ILE A 137 16.24 13.53 -25.23
N ALA A 138 17.44 12.96 -25.45
CA ALA A 138 18.34 13.38 -26.53
C ALA A 138 17.72 13.25 -27.93
N GLU A 139 16.91 12.22 -28.15
CA GLU A 139 16.31 11.90 -29.45
C GLU A 139 15.04 12.74 -29.74
N SER A 140 14.54 13.52 -28.77
CA SER A 140 13.35 14.33 -28.93
C SER A 140 13.68 15.81 -29.12
N ILE A 141 13.22 16.36 -30.24
CA ILE A 141 13.31 17.80 -30.54
C ILE A 141 12.40 18.68 -29.68
N ARG A 142 11.49 18.09 -28.89
CA ARG A 142 10.53 18.81 -28.02
C ARG A 142 10.45 18.16 -26.64
N PRO A 143 10.10 18.94 -25.59
CA PRO A 143 9.77 18.38 -24.29
C PRO A 143 8.60 17.39 -24.39
N LEU A 144 8.67 16.34 -23.59
CA LEU A 144 7.68 15.27 -23.48
C LEU A 144 7.00 15.35 -22.11
N ASN A 145 5.81 14.76 -22.02
CA ASN A 145 5.07 14.60 -20.77
C ASN A 145 4.68 13.15 -20.56
N ALA A 146 4.96 12.62 -19.37
CA ALA A 146 4.35 11.39 -18.88
C ALA A 146 3.23 11.77 -17.91
N VAL A 147 2.01 11.31 -18.20
CA VAL A 147 0.81 11.70 -17.46
C VAL A 147 0.24 10.49 -16.74
N PHE A 148 0.13 10.59 -15.42
CA PHE A 148 -0.34 9.55 -14.53
C PHE A 148 -1.65 10.01 -13.88
N SER A 149 -2.76 9.31 -14.16
CA SER A 149 -4.03 9.53 -13.49
C SER A 149 -3.88 9.36 -11.98
N ALA A 150 -4.34 10.33 -11.20
CA ALA A 150 -4.37 10.24 -9.75
C ALA A 150 -5.70 9.70 -9.20
N ARG A 151 -6.69 9.44 -10.05
CA ARG A 151 -8.05 9.03 -9.64
C ARG A 151 -8.06 7.85 -8.67
N GLU A 152 -7.34 6.76 -9.00
CA GLU A 152 -7.28 5.55 -8.16
C GLU A 152 -6.13 5.57 -7.15
N LEU A 153 -5.26 6.59 -7.19
CA LEU A 153 -4.08 6.69 -6.32
C LEU A 153 -4.46 6.75 -4.83
N PRO A 154 -5.48 7.51 -4.38
CA PRO A 154 -5.89 7.50 -2.97
C PRO A 154 -6.24 6.12 -2.43
N ALA A 155 -7.05 5.36 -3.16
CA ALA A 155 -7.45 4.00 -2.77
C ALA A 155 -6.25 3.04 -2.74
N ALA A 156 -5.32 3.21 -3.69
CA ALA A 156 -4.10 2.42 -3.75
C ALA A 156 -3.18 2.71 -2.55
N LEU A 157 -3.02 3.97 -2.17
CA LEU A 157 -2.22 4.42 -1.03
C LEU A 157 -2.84 4.02 0.30
N GLU A 158 -4.16 4.11 0.45
CA GLU A 158 -4.87 3.62 1.62
C GLU A 158 -4.65 2.10 1.80
N TYR A 159 -4.76 1.33 0.71
CA TYR A 159 -4.49 -0.10 0.75
C TYR A 159 -3.03 -0.40 1.09
N LEU A 160 -2.07 0.32 0.51
CA LEU A 160 -0.65 0.19 0.84
C LEU A 160 -0.40 0.47 2.33
N SER A 161 -0.92 1.58 2.87
CA SER A 161 -0.77 1.94 4.29
C SER A 161 -1.39 0.91 5.23
N ALA A 162 -2.56 0.35 4.90
CA ALA A 162 -3.25 -0.60 5.76
C ALA A 162 -2.63 -2.01 5.75
N ASN A 163 -1.96 -2.41 4.65
CA ASN A 163 -1.55 -3.81 4.45
C ASN A 163 -0.02 -4.02 4.40
N CYS A 164 0.75 -2.95 4.16
CA CYS A 164 2.18 -3.06 3.85
C CYS A 164 3.09 -2.17 4.69
N LEU A 165 2.59 -1.06 5.23
CA LEU A 165 3.39 -0.12 5.99
C LEU A 165 3.06 -0.27 7.48
N ASP A 166 4.08 -0.49 8.31
CA ASP A 166 3.90 -0.51 9.76
C ASP A 166 3.59 0.91 10.24
N ASN A 167 2.36 1.11 10.73
CA ASN A 167 1.90 2.39 11.29
C ASN A 167 2.36 2.58 12.76
N SER A 168 3.51 2.03 13.15
CA SER A 168 3.90 1.86 14.55
C SER A 168 4.29 3.13 15.32
N ASP A 169 4.02 4.33 14.78
CA ASP A 169 4.30 5.62 15.43
C ASP A 169 3.02 6.48 15.65
N SER A 170 1.84 5.85 15.71
CA SER A 170 0.59 6.49 16.15
C SER A 170 0.38 6.40 17.66
#